data_AF-A0AAV6FU89-F1
#
_entry.id   AF-A0AAV6FU89-F1
#
_cell.length_a   1.000
_cell.length_b   1.000
_cell.length_c   1.000
_cell.angle_alpha   90.00
_cell.angle_beta   90.00
_cell.angle_gamma   90.00
#
_symmetry.space_group_name_H-M   'P 1'
#
loop_
_entity.id
_entity.type
_entity.pdbx_description
1 polymer ?
#
loop_
_entity_poly.entity_id
_entity_poly.type
_entity_poly.pdbx_seq_one_letter_code
_entity_poly.pdbx_strand_id
1 'polypeptide(L)'
;MIFPEGTCTNRSCLITFKPGAFIPGVPVQPVVLRYLNDMDTISWTWRGPGAFKILWLTLCQLNNRLEIEYLPTYTPSEEEKSDPALFATNVRRLMAKALDTPITDYSFEDCQLAMVEGPLRLPGNTCLLEFARLARRLGLKAGLSDEVLQEQGSRARKLWGDKLGLADFAQCINLPVTNMLQDMFDMFDEYGTGQVDMREYVIALSMVYRPFKGLDTIKLGFRMFEAEEDGGVTEEDLSTLLRSTLGLTDLETSRMFTVLDSAHKGRITFEEFEQFVERCPDFVDRYLLSSGSSQPSCPVITPPPVSSNGFCTDFSPHDQQHSHTNNYTPTDNKKVN
;
A
#
# COMPACT_ATOMS: atom_id res chain seq x y z
N MET A 1 -17.17 26.46 -14.33
CA MET A 1 -17.38 25.00 -14.48
C MET A 1 -16.01 24.35 -14.37
N ILE A 2 -15.83 23.36 -13.49
CA ILE A 2 -14.59 22.61 -13.33
C ILE A 2 -14.82 21.17 -13.79
N PHE A 3 -13.81 20.53 -14.37
CA PHE A 3 -13.85 19.14 -14.82
C PHE A 3 -12.76 18.34 -14.10
N PRO A 4 -12.95 18.04 -12.81
CA PRO A 4 -11.98 17.27 -12.05
C PRO A 4 -11.95 15.82 -12.58
N GLU A 5 -10.78 15.37 -12.99
CA GLU A 5 -10.55 13.98 -13.39
C GLU A 5 -10.33 13.10 -12.15
N GLY A 6 -10.88 11.87 -12.18
CA GLY A 6 -10.56 10.85 -11.19
C GLY A 6 -9.12 10.38 -11.31
N THR A 7 -8.59 9.73 -10.26
CA THR A 7 -7.29 9.08 -10.38
C THR A 7 -7.39 7.84 -11.26
N CYS A 8 -6.56 7.75 -12.31
CA CYS A 8 -6.47 6.56 -13.15
C CYS A 8 -5.87 5.38 -12.37
N THR A 9 -6.57 4.26 -12.38
CA THR A 9 -6.14 2.99 -11.75
C THR A 9 -6.06 1.88 -12.81
N ASN A 10 -6.25 0.62 -12.41
CA ASN A 10 -6.19 -0.57 -13.26
C ASN A 10 -7.57 -0.99 -13.82
N ARG A 11 -8.58 -0.12 -13.76
CA ARG A 11 -9.97 -0.36 -14.22
C ARG A 11 -10.72 -1.49 -13.49
N SER A 12 -10.11 -2.16 -12.50
CA SER A 12 -10.76 -3.23 -11.75
C SER A 12 -11.49 -2.74 -10.50
N CYS A 13 -11.20 -1.54 -10.01
CA CYS A 13 -11.89 -0.93 -8.88
C CYS A 13 -11.76 0.61 -8.86
N LEU A 14 -12.68 1.27 -8.15
CA LEU A 14 -12.56 2.69 -7.82
C LEU A 14 -11.93 2.90 -6.43
N ILE A 15 -10.80 3.60 -6.41
CA ILE A 15 -10.14 4.04 -5.17
C ILE A 15 -10.81 5.28 -4.57
N THR A 16 -10.41 5.66 -3.36
CA THR A 16 -10.93 6.83 -2.66
C THR A 16 -10.70 8.11 -3.46
N PHE A 17 -11.77 8.90 -3.66
CA PHE A 17 -11.69 10.19 -4.33
C PHE A 17 -11.09 11.26 -3.42
N LYS A 18 -10.30 12.16 -4.01
CA LYS A 18 -9.85 13.36 -3.30
C LYS A 18 -11.03 14.32 -3.11
N PRO A 19 -11.20 14.91 -1.91
CA PRO A 19 -12.37 15.73 -1.61
C PRO A 19 -12.36 17.09 -2.33
N GLY A 20 -11.26 17.50 -2.97
CA GLY A 20 -11.07 18.84 -3.52
C GLY A 20 -12.19 19.33 -4.45
N ALA A 21 -12.71 18.45 -5.31
CA ALA A 21 -13.83 18.75 -6.21
C ALA A 21 -15.18 18.95 -5.49
N PHE A 22 -15.30 18.42 -4.28
CA PHE A 22 -16.53 18.34 -3.49
C PHE A 22 -16.60 19.42 -2.40
N ILE A 23 -15.48 20.07 -2.07
CA ILE A 23 -15.39 21.19 -1.09
C ILE A 23 -16.44 22.28 -1.36
N PRO A 24 -16.72 22.71 -2.61
CA PRO A 24 -17.69 23.78 -2.84
C PRO A 24 -19.14 23.42 -2.49
N GLY A 25 -19.49 22.14 -2.29
CA GLY A 25 -20.86 21.72 -1.92
C GLY A 25 -21.92 21.99 -3.00
N VAL A 26 -21.51 22.06 -4.27
CA VAL A 26 -22.40 22.32 -5.41
C VAL A 26 -22.74 21.02 -6.16
N PRO A 27 -23.83 20.99 -6.96
CA PRO A 27 -24.15 19.83 -7.78
C PRO A 27 -23.01 19.45 -8.73
N VAL A 28 -22.82 18.14 -8.92
CA VAL A 28 -21.82 17.56 -9.83
C VAL A 28 -22.49 16.67 -10.86
N GLN A 29 -21.96 16.62 -12.09
CA GLN A 29 -22.39 15.67 -13.11
C GLN A 29 -21.33 14.56 -13.21
N PRO A 30 -21.58 13.36 -12.67
CA PRO A 30 -20.64 12.27 -12.81
C PRO A 30 -20.62 11.76 -14.26
N VAL A 31 -19.43 11.50 -14.77
CA VAL A 31 -19.23 10.91 -16.11
C VAL A 31 -18.34 9.70 -15.93
N VAL A 32 -18.79 8.54 -16.42
CA VAL A 32 -18.03 7.29 -16.35
C VAL A 32 -17.57 6.87 -17.74
N LEU A 33 -16.35 6.36 -17.82
CA LEU A 33 -15.70 5.94 -19.06
C LEU A 33 -15.46 4.43 -19.00
N ARG A 34 -16.00 3.68 -19.97
CA ARG A 34 -15.73 2.24 -20.14
C ARG A 34 -14.80 2.02 -21.31
N TYR A 35 -13.62 1.49 -21.01
CA TYR A 35 -12.66 1.07 -22.02
C TYR A 35 -12.86 -0.41 -22.30
N LEU A 36 -13.41 -0.73 -23.48
CA LEU A 36 -13.84 -2.08 -23.83
C LEU A 36 -12.72 -2.97 -24.38
N ASN A 37 -11.54 -2.40 -24.57
CA ASN A 37 -10.37 -3.12 -25.03
C ASN A 37 -9.58 -3.68 -23.84
N ASP A 38 -9.21 -4.96 -23.91
CA ASP A 38 -8.43 -5.65 -22.87
C ASP A 38 -7.07 -5.00 -22.62
N MET A 39 -6.39 -4.58 -23.69
CA MET A 39 -5.11 -3.90 -23.59
C MET A 39 -5.32 -2.41 -23.35
N ASP A 40 -4.73 -1.90 -22.26
CA ASP A 40 -4.68 -0.46 -21.99
C ASP A 40 -3.63 0.23 -22.86
N THR A 41 -4.12 1.09 -23.75
CA THR A 41 -3.33 1.83 -24.74
C THR A 41 -3.58 3.33 -24.67
N ILE A 42 -4.14 3.80 -23.55
CA ILE A 42 -4.71 5.15 -23.44
C ILE A 42 -4.29 5.81 -22.14
N SER A 43 -3.96 5.02 -21.12
CA SER A 43 -3.39 5.51 -19.86
C SER A 43 -1.91 5.87 -20.03
N TRP A 44 -1.64 7.12 -20.42
CA TRP A 44 -0.29 7.68 -20.38
C TRP A 44 -0.08 8.47 -19.08
N THR A 45 0.52 7.81 -18.09
CA THR A 45 0.83 8.41 -16.78
C THR A 45 2.33 8.60 -16.62
N TRP A 46 2.75 9.46 -15.69
CA TRP A 46 4.16 9.73 -15.34
C TRP A 46 4.95 8.48 -14.92
N ARG A 47 4.26 7.42 -14.48
CA ARG A 47 4.85 6.09 -14.17
C ARG A 47 4.17 4.97 -14.96
N GLY A 48 3.85 5.23 -16.22
CA GLY A 48 3.25 4.26 -17.14
C GLY A 48 4.20 3.87 -18.28
N PRO A 49 3.74 3.02 -19.21
CA PRO A 49 4.45 2.73 -20.44
C PRO A 49 4.78 4.03 -21.21
N GLY A 50 5.98 4.13 -21.76
CA GLY A 50 6.39 5.31 -22.54
C GLY A 50 5.50 5.53 -23.77
N ALA A 51 5.42 6.78 -24.23
CA ALA A 51 4.52 7.20 -25.31
C ALA A 51 4.66 6.34 -26.58
N PHE A 52 5.88 5.92 -26.95
CA PHE A 52 6.10 5.04 -28.09
C PHE A 52 5.52 3.63 -27.91
N LYS A 53 5.61 3.08 -26.69
CA LYS A 53 5.01 1.78 -26.37
C LYS A 53 3.49 1.87 -26.42
N ILE A 54 2.91 2.94 -25.87
CA ILE A 54 1.48 3.21 -25.96
C ILE A 54 1.03 3.35 -27.41
N LEU A 55 1.73 4.16 -28.21
CA LEU A 55 1.44 4.34 -29.63
C LEU A 55 1.51 3.01 -30.39
N TRP A 56 2.56 2.22 -30.17
CA TRP A 56 2.72 0.91 -30.78
C TRP A 56 1.56 -0.03 -30.43
N LEU A 57 1.22 -0.14 -29.13
CA LEU A 57 0.10 -0.97 -28.69
C LEU A 57 -1.23 -0.49 -29.27
N THR A 58 -1.45 0.83 -29.37
CA THR A 58 -2.64 1.43 -29.98
C THR A 58 -2.74 1.06 -31.46
N LEU A 59 -1.62 1.12 -32.20
CA LEU A 59 -1.55 0.74 -33.61
C LEU A 59 -1.77 -0.76 -33.84
N CYS A 60 -1.44 -1.60 -32.84
CA CYS A 60 -1.76 -3.03 -32.86
C CYS A 60 -3.25 -3.31 -32.56
N GLN A 61 -4.03 -2.32 -32.14
CA GLN A 61 -5.47 -2.43 -31.94
C GLN A 61 -6.22 -1.81 -33.13
N LEU A 62 -6.76 -2.66 -34.00
CA LEU A 62 -7.58 -2.26 -35.17
C LEU A 62 -8.76 -1.36 -34.80
N ASN A 63 -9.27 -1.46 -33.57
CA ASN A 63 -10.37 -0.66 -33.05
C ASN A 63 -10.13 -0.38 -31.56
N ASN A 64 -10.30 0.88 -31.15
CA ASN A 64 -10.21 1.33 -29.77
C ASN A 64 -11.59 1.85 -29.34
N ARG A 65 -12.33 1.04 -28.60
CA ARG A 65 -13.71 1.37 -28.20
C ARG A 65 -13.73 1.98 -26.80
N LEU A 66 -14.35 3.15 -26.71
CA LEU A 66 -14.65 3.87 -25.48
C LEU A 66 -16.15 4.16 -25.43
N GLU A 67 -16.80 3.81 -24.33
CA GLU A 67 -18.16 4.24 -24.03
C GLU A 67 -18.11 5.30 -22.93
N ILE A 68 -18.83 6.40 -23.15
CA ILE A 68 -18.94 7.50 -22.20
C ILE A 68 -20.40 7.56 -21.76
N GLU A 69 -20.63 7.45 -20.46
CA GLU A 69 -21.96 7.56 -19.87
C GLU A 69 -22.02 8.75 -18.93
N TYR A 70 -22.95 9.67 -19.23
CA TYR A 70 -23.26 10.82 -18.40
C TYR A 70 -24.34 10.40 -17.39
N LEU A 71 -23.98 10.25 -16.12
CA LEU A 71 -24.94 9.95 -15.07
C LEU A 71 -25.72 11.20 -14.69
N PRO A 72 -26.98 11.10 -14.23
CA PRO A 72 -27.77 12.26 -13.80
C PRO A 72 -27.02 13.17 -12.82
N THR A 73 -27.32 14.48 -12.87
CA THR A 73 -26.70 15.45 -11.96
C THR A 73 -26.96 15.06 -10.51
N TYR A 74 -25.89 14.89 -9.73
CA TYR A 74 -25.95 14.60 -8.30
C TYR A 74 -25.94 15.91 -7.52
N THR A 75 -26.99 16.13 -6.73
CA THR A 75 -27.11 17.30 -5.85
C THR A 75 -26.81 16.88 -4.41
N PRO A 76 -25.79 17.47 -3.75
CA PRO A 76 -25.44 17.09 -2.39
C PRO A 76 -26.53 17.49 -1.39
N SER A 77 -26.75 16.63 -0.42
CA SER A 77 -27.51 16.91 0.80
C SER A 77 -26.81 17.92 1.71
N GLU A 78 -27.51 18.47 2.71
CA GLU A 78 -26.89 19.40 3.67
C GLU A 78 -25.73 18.75 4.46
N GLU A 79 -25.86 17.44 4.77
CA GLU A 79 -24.79 16.66 5.41
C GLU A 79 -23.55 16.59 4.51
N GLU A 80 -23.72 16.27 3.23
CA GLU A 80 -22.64 16.21 2.23
C GLU A 80 -22.01 17.57 1.93
N LYS A 81 -22.77 18.66 2.05
CA LYS A 81 -22.21 20.02 1.97
C LYS A 81 -21.29 20.34 3.14
N SER A 82 -21.61 19.79 4.32
CA SER A 82 -20.77 19.95 5.52
C SER A 82 -19.58 18.99 5.56
N ASP A 83 -19.68 17.83 4.91
CA ASP A 83 -18.63 16.81 4.80
C ASP A 83 -18.30 16.48 3.33
N PRO A 84 -17.28 17.16 2.75
CA PRO A 84 -16.84 16.90 1.38
C PRO A 84 -16.32 15.47 1.15
N ALA A 85 -15.83 14.78 2.19
CA ALA A 85 -15.34 13.41 2.06
C ALA A 85 -16.51 12.43 1.94
N LEU A 86 -17.58 12.65 2.70
CA LEU A 86 -18.84 11.92 2.54
C LEU A 86 -19.42 12.13 1.14
N PHE A 87 -19.45 13.37 0.67
CA PHE A 87 -19.93 13.69 -0.69
C PHE A 87 -19.12 12.94 -1.76
N ALA A 88 -17.79 13.01 -1.68
CA ALA A 88 -16.90 12.28 -2.59
C ALA A 88 -17.16 10.76 -2.57
N THR A 89 -17.39 10.20 -1.37
CA THR A 89 -17.65 8.77 -1.17
C THR A 89 -18.96 8.33 -1.80
N ASN A 90 -20.03 9.11 -1.66
CA ASN A 90 -21.33 8.78 -2.24
C ASN A 90 -21.32 8.88 -3.77
N VAL A 91 -20.69 9.91 -4.33
CA VAL A 91 -20.50 10.03 -5.78
C VAL A 91 -19.66 8.87 -6.32
N ARG A 92 -18.59 8.47 -5.62
CA ARG A 92 -17.81 7.29 -5.97
C ARG A 92 -18.66 6.01 -6.01
N ARG A 93 -19.51 5.78 -5.01
CA ARG A 93 -20.43 4.61 -4.98
C ARG A 93 -21.40 4.62 -6.17
N LEU A 94 -21.95 5.79 -6.50
CA LEU A 94 -22.82 5.95 -7.67
C LEU A 94 -22.09 5.60 -8.97
N MET A 95 -20.87 6.10 -9.15
CA MET A 95 -20.05 5.81 -10.33
C MET A 95 -19.63 4.34 -10.39
N ALA A 96 -19.25 3.73 -9.26
CA ALA A 96 -18.91 2.31 -9.17
C ALA A 96 -20.08 1.41 -9.60
N LYS A 97 -21.28 1.73 -9.12
CA LYS A 97 -22.52 1.03 -9.49
C LYS A 97 -22.81 1.14 -10.99
N ALA A 98 -22.60 2.32 -11.58
CA ALA A 98 -22.77 2.48 -13.02
C ALA A 98 -21.74 1.67 -13.81
N LEU A 99 -20.47 1.67 -13.36
CA LEU A 99 -19.38 0.93 -14.00
C LEU A 99 -19.44 -0.59 -13.80
N ASP A 100 -20.26 -1.08 -12.86
CA ASP A 100 -20.24 -2.46 -12.39
C ASP A 100 -18.85 -2.89 -11.89
N THR A 101 -18.20 -2.02 -11.11
CA THR A 101 -16.88 -2.27 -10.55
C THR A 101 -16.88 -2.11 -9.03
N PRO A 102 -16.07 -2.90 -8.28
CA PRO A 102 -15.96 -2.77 -6.84
C PRO A 102 -15.29 -1.44 -6.44
N ILE A 103 -15.49 -1.05 -5.18
CA ILE A 103 -14.79 0.06 -4.55
C ILE A 103 -13.74 -0.46 -3.57
N THR A 104 -12.67 0.30 -3.37
CA THR A 104 -11.68 0.03 -2.32
C THR A 104 -11.34 1.30 -1.55
N ASP A 105 -11.12 1.19 -0.24
CA ASP A 105 -10.84 2.35 0.62
C ASP A 105 -9.36 2.77 0.64
N TYR A 106 -8.55 2.20 -0.26
CA TYR A 106 -7.21 2.72 -0.55
C TYR A 106 -7.30 4.08 -1.24
N SER A 107 -6.36 4.97 -0.92
CA SER A 107 -6.13 6.21 -1.68
C SER A 107 -4.94 6.05 -2.62
N PHE A 108 -4.77 7.00 -3.54
CA PHE A 108 -3.59 7.02 -4.41
C PHE A 108 -2.29 7.04 -3.61
N GLU A 109 -2.26 7.76 -2.49
CA GLU A 109 -1.12 7.83 -1.58
C GLU A 109 -0.77 6.48 -0.94
N ASP A 110 -1.77 5.62 -0.70
CA ASP A 110 -1.52 4.27 -0.19
C ASP A 110 -0.97 3.37 -1.31
N CYS A 111 -1.49 3.50 -2.53
CA CYS A 111 -1.02 2.76 -3.70
C CYS A 111 0.42 3.09 -4.12
N GLN A 112 0.99 4.23 -3.70
CA GLN A 112 2.38 4.58 -4.00
C GLN A 112 3.38 3.55 -3.47
N LEU A 113 3.04 2.85 -2.39
CA LEU A 113 3.85 1.74 -1.85
C LEU A 113 3.99 0.59 -2.85
N ALA A 114 2.90 0.20 -3.51
CA ALA A 114 2.92 -0.83 -4.54
C ALA A 114 3.66 -0.39 -5.81
N MET A 115 3.89 0.92 -5.98
CA MET A 115 4.60 1.51 -7.11
C MET A 115 6.09 1.76 -6.83
N VAL A 116 6.60 1.34 -5.67
CA VAL A 116 8.02 1.47 -5.33
C VAL A 116 8.85 0.59 -6.27
N GLU A 117 9.79 1.20 -6.97
CA GLU A 117 10.77 0.53 -7.82
C GLU A 117 12.16 0.65 -7.19
N GLY A 118 13.11 -0.15 -7.71
CA GLY A 118 14.48 -0.16 -7.23
C GLY A 118 14.75 -1.24 -6.18
N PRO A 119 15.82 -1.10 -5.39
CA PRO A 119 16.32 -2.22 -4.59
C PRO A 119 15.43 -2.66 -3.44
N LEU A 120 14.53 -1.79 -2.98
CA LEU A 120 13.57 -2.09 -1.92
C LEU A 120 12.14 -2.18 -2.46
N ARG A 121 11.99 -2.76 -3.66
CA ARG A 121 10.68 -3.06 -4.23
C ARG A 121 9.89 -3.91 -3.24
N LEU A 122 8.68 -3.46 -2.92
CA LEU A 122 7.83 -4.19 -2.00
C LEU A 122 7.25 -5.45 -2.66
N PRO A 123 7.20 -6.57 -1.93
CA PRO A 123 6.59 -7.80 -2.41
C PRO A 123 5.06 -7.68 -2.45
N GLY A 124 4.41 -8.51 -3.27
CA GLY A 124 2.95 -8.44 -3.48
C GLY A 124 2.10 -8.73 -2.23
N ASN A 125 2.66 -9.43 -1.25
CA ASN A 125 2.04 -9.80 0.02
C ASN A 125 2.44 -8.87 1.19
N THR A 126 2.95 -7.67 0.91
CA THR A 126 3.34 -6.72 1.97
C THR A 126 2.16 -6.30 2.84
N CYS A 127 2.35 -6.29 4.16
CA CYS A 127 1.36 -5.74 5.10
C CYS A 127 1.38 -4.19 5.15
N LEU A 128 2.37 -3.53 4.54
CA LEU A 128 2.52 -2.07 4.62
C LEU A 128 1.37 -1.29 3.99
N LEU A 129 0.64 -1.89 3.05
CA LEU A 129 -0.53 -1.25 2.45
C LEU A 129 -1.68 -1.13 3.48
N GLU A 130 -1.87 -2.17 4.28
CA GLU A 130 -2.84 -2.19 5.38
C GLU A 130 -2.42 -1.23 6.50
N PHE A 131 -1.13 -1.25 6.86
CA PHE A 131 -0.58 -0.30 7.83
C PHE A 131 -0.74 1.14 7.35
N ALA A 132 -0.51 1.43 6.07
CA ALA A 132 -0.70 2.76 5.49
C ALA A 132 -2.14 3.25 5.58
N ARG A 133 -3.09 2.33 5.33
CA ARG A 133 -4.53 2.60 5.47
C ARG A 133 -4.88 2.95 6.92
N LEU A 134 -4.41 2.17 7.90
CA LEU A 134 -4.65 2.45 9.33
C LEU A 134 -3.98 3.75 9.77
N ALA A 135 -2.72 3.98 9.38
CA ALA A 135 -1.98 5.19 9.73
C ALA A 135 -2.66 6.47 9.19
N ARG A 136 -3.24 6.40 7.99
CA ARG A 136 -4.05 7.49 7.43
C ARG A 136 -5.33 7.73 8.25
N ARG A 137 -6.05 6.67 8.61
CA ARG A 137 -7.31 6.79 9.38
C ARG A 137 -7.09 7.27 10.81
N LEU A 138 -5.96 6.91 11.42
CA LEU A 138 -5.51 7.41 12.72
C LEU A 138 -4.91 8.82 12.67
N GLY A 139 -4.76 9.41 11.48
CA GLY A 139 -4.22 10.76 11.31
C GLY A 139 -2.71 10.87 11.51
N LEU A 140 -1.98 9.76 11.56
CA LEU A 140 -0.53 9.72 11.83
C LEU A 140 0.31 10.39 10.74
N LYS A 141 -0.22 10.54 9.52
CA LYS A 141 0.46 11.26 8.43
C LYS A 141 0.44 12.78 8.63
N ALA A 142 -0.48 13.31 9.43
CA ALA A 142 -0.62 14.76 9.61
C ALA A 142 0.55 15.32 10.43
N GLY A 143 1.32 16.25 9.86
CA GLY A 143 2.46 16.86 10.54
C GLY A 143 3.70 15.98 10.63
N LEU A 144 3.74 14.82 9.97
CA LEU A 144 4.95 14.02 9.85
C LEU A 144 5.98 14.79 9.00
N SER A 145 7.24 14.77 9.44
CA SER A 145 8.38 15.33 8.72
C SER A 145 9.59 14.42 8.91
N ASP A 146 10.66 14.66 8.14
CA ASP A 146 11.90 13.90 8.32
C ASP A 146 12.46 14.11 9.73
N GLU A 147 12.34 15.32 10.31
CA GLU A 147 12.74 15.63 11.69
C GLU A 147 11.90 14.87 12.74
N VAL A 148 10.58 14.82 12.56
CA VAL A 148 9.69 14.07 13.46
C VAL A 148 10.04 12.58 13.42
N LEU A 149 10.32 12.02 12.24
CA LEU A 149 10.77 10.63 12.11
C LEU A 149 12.12 10.40 12.82
N GLN A 150 13.05 11.35 12.75
CA GLN A 150 14.31 11.26 13.51
C GLN A 150 14.09 11.28 15.02
N GLU A 151 13.18 12.13 15.50
CA GLU A 151 12.84 12.20 16.92
C GLU A 151 12.18 10.90 17.39
N GLN A 152 11.22 10.37 16.63
CA GLN A 152 10.57 9.09 16.91
C GLN A 152 11.59 7.95 16.94
N GLY A 153 12.52 7.91 15.99
CA GLY A 153 13.59 6.91 15.99
C GLY A 153 14.54 7.05 17.20
N SER A 154 14.86 8.27 17.61
CA SER A 154 15.68 8.53 18.81
C SER A 154 14.98 8.08 20.09
N ARG A 155 13.64 8.24 20.17
CA ARG A 155 12.83 7.73 21.28
C ARG A 155 12.75 6.21 21.27
N ALA A 156 12.53 5.60 20.10
CA ALA A 156 12.47 4.15 19.94
C ALA A 156 13.80 3.47 20.30
N ARG A 157 14.95 4.05 19.93
CA ARG A 157 16.28 3.57 20.36
C ARG A 157 16.44 3.53 21.88
N LYS A 158 15.89 4.51 22.60
CA LYS A 158 15.94 4.55 24.08
C LYS A 158 15.07 3.50 24.75
N LEU A 159 14.04 3.03 24.05
CA LEU A 159 13.15 1.95 24.47
C LEU A 159 13.67 0.58 23.99
N TRP A 160 14.94 0.50 23.58
CA TRP A 160 15.53 -0.76 23.15
C TRP A 160 15.48 -1.81 24.27
N GLY A 161 14.93 -2.98 23.95
CA GLY A 161 14.71 -4.06 24.91
C GLY A 161 13.39 -3.97 25.68
N ASP A 162 12.77 -2.78 25.73
CA ASP A 162 11.45 -2.59 26.31
C ASP A 162 10.38 -2.89 25.26
N LYS A 163 9.79 -4.08 25.35
CA LYS A 163 8.61 -4.37 24.52
C LYS A 163 7.38 -3.73 25.14
N LEU A 164 6.64 -2.97 24.34
CA LEU A 164 5.51 -2.18 24.82
C LEU A 164 4.19 -2.94 24.69
N GLY A 165 3.38 -2.90 25.75
CA GLY A 165 1.97 -3.27 25.64
C GLY A 165 1.16 -2.20 24.92
N LEU A 166 -0.07 -2.52 24.55
CA LEU A 166 -0.96 -1.63 23.80
C LEU A 166 -1.12 -0.23 24.44
N ALA A 167 -1.25 -0.17 25.76
CA ALA A 167 -1.44 1.10 26.48
C ALA A 167 -0.20 2.00 26.38
N ASP A 168 1.00 1.43 26.55
CA ASP A 168 2.26 2.16 26.46
C ASP A 168 2.58 2.55 25.01
N PHE A 169 2.26 1.67 24.06
CA PHE A 169 2.34 1.95 22.63
C PHE A 169 1.46 3.16 22.26
N ALA A 170 0.20 3.15 22.70
CA ALA A 170 -0.75 4.25 22.49
C ALA A 170 -0.24 5.57 23.07
N GLN A 171 0.34 5.53 24.27
CA GLN A 171 0.95 6.69 24.89
C GLN A 171 2.15 7.21 24.09
N CYS A 172 3.02 6.33 23.60
CA CYS A 172 4.22 6.72 22.83
C CYS A 172 3.87 7.47 21.54
N ILE A 173 2.80 7.04 20.86
CA ILE A 173 2.35 7.67 19.61
C ILE A 173 1.28 8.75 19.82
N ASN A 174 0.95 9.07 21.08
CA ASN A 174 -0.06 10.07 21.49
C ASN A 174 -1.46 9.82 20.91
N LEU A 175 -1.90 8.56 20.90
CA LEU A 175 -3.24 8.18 20.47
C LEU A 175 -4.02 7.52 21.62
N PRO A 176 -5.35 7.67 21.66
CA PRO A 176 -6.18 6.90 22.57
C PRO A 176 -6.23 5.42 22.14
N VAL A 177 -6.36 4.52 23.12
CA VAL A 177 -6.63 3.11 22.84
C VAL A 177 -8.00 2.99 22.19
N THR A 178 -8.01 2.48 20.96
CA THR A 178 -9.21 2.25 20.13
C THR A 178 -9.06 0.93 19.40
N ASN A 179 -10.16 0.36 18.88
CA ASN A 179 -10.10 -0.87 18.09
C ASN A 179 -9.17 -0.71 16.88
N MET A 180 -9.15 0.46 16.24
CA MET A 180 -8.27 0.72 15.10
C MET A 180 -6.79 0.76 15.49
N LEU A 181 -6.50 1.24 16.70
CA LEU A 181 -5.14 1.20 17.23
C LEU A 181 -4.73 -0.23 17.62
N GLN A 182 -5.66 -1.03 18.14
CA GLN A 182 -5.45 -2.46 18.36
C GLN A 182 -5.14 -3.17 17.05
N ASP A 183 -5.93 -2.94 15.99
CA ASP A 183 -5.69 -3.54 14.67
C ASP A 183 -4.28 -3.20 14.16
N MET A 184 -3.80 -1.98 14.38
CA MET A 184 -2.42 -1.56 14.03
C MET A 184 -1.36 -2.24 14.91
N PHE A 185 -1.62 -2.35 16.21
CA PHE A 185 -0.73 -3.01 17.17
C PHE A 185 -0.54 -4.49 16.81
N ASP A 186 -1.63 -5.18 16.48
CA ASP A 186 -1.64 -6.60 16.12
C ASP A 186 -0.83 -6.89 14.85
N MET A 187 -0.58 -5.89 14.00
CA MET A 187 0.30 -6.04 12.83
C MET A 187 1.78 -6.24 13.22
N PHE A 188 2.19 -5.74 14.39
CA PHE A 188 3.55 -5.87 14.89
C PHE A 188 3.68 -6.96 15.96
N ASP A 189 2.58 -7.33 16.61
CA ASP A 189 2.53 -8.44 17.57
C ASP A 189 2.25 -9.78 16.87
N GLU A 190 3.13 -10.18 15.96
CA GLU A 190 2.96 -11.37 15.10
C GLU A 190 2.70 -12.66 15.90
N TYR A 191 3.31 -12.76 17.10
CA TYR A 191 3.23 -13.94 17.96
C TYR A 191 2.15 -13.84 19.04
N GLY A 192 1.33 -12.78 19.06
CA GLY A 192 0.27 -12.58 20.07
C GLY A 192 0.82 -12.48 21.50
N THR A 193 2.02 -11.93 21.64
CA THR A 193 2.70 -11.73 22.93
C THR A 193 2.11 -10.59 23.76
N GLY A 194 1.26 -9.77 23.14
CA GLY A 194 0.74 -8.52 23.71
C GLY A 194 1.82 -7.44 23.80
N GLN A 195 2.89 -7.54 23.01
CA GLN A 195 4.10 -6.75 23.15
C GLN A 195 4.73 -6.42 21.79
N VAL A 196 5.01 -5.14 21.53
CA VAL A 196 5.59 -4.66 20.26
C VAL A 196 6.90 -3.91 20.46
N ASP A 197 7.78 -4.01 19.47
CA ASP A 197 8.99 -3.19 19.39
C ASP A 197 8.68 -1.87 18.66
N MET A 198 8.90 -0.75 19.34
CA MET A 198 8.66 0.58 18.77
C MET A 198 9.49 0.87 17.51
N ARG A 199 10.65 0.23 17.37
CA ARG A 199 11.53 0.43 16.21
C ARG A 199 10.88 -0.10 14.92
N GLU A 200 10.16 -1.21 15.00
CA GLU A 200 9.42 -1.79 13.86
C GLU A 200 8.32 -0.84 13.38
N TYR A 201 7.56 -0.26 14.32
CA TYR A 201 6.56 0.77 14.02
C TYR A 201 7.17 2.00 13.33
N VAL A 202 8.30 2.52 13.84
CA VAL A 202 8.96 3.69 13.25
C VAL A 202 9.47 3.40 11.83
N ILE A 203 10.00 2.19 11.58
CA ILE A 203 10.42 1.75 10.24
C ILE A 203 9.23 1.70 9.28
N ALA A 204 8.14 1.04 9.68
CA ALA A 204 6.93 0.95 8.87
C ALA A 204 6.34 2.33 8.57
N LEU A 205 6.24 3.19 9.59
CA LEU A 205 5.78 4.58 9.44
C LEU A 205 6.66 5.38 8.48
N SER A 206 7.97 5.23 8.59
CA SER A 206 8.93 5.83 7.67
C SER A 206 8.71 5.34 6.24
N MET A 207 8.56 4.03 6.01
CA MET A 207 8.35 3.49 4.67
C MET A 207 7.04 3.99 4.04
N VAL A 208 5.95 4.05 4.83
CA VAL A 208 4.65 4.57 4.39
C VAL A 208 4.66 6.07 4.10
N TYR A 209 5.42 6.85 4.86
CA TYR A 209 5.51 8.29 4.67
C TYR A 209 6.37 8.66 3.45
N ARG A 210 7.47 7.94 3.24
CA ARG A 210 8.44 8.21 2.16
C ARG A 210 8.73 6.95 1.33
N PRO A 211 7.74 6.43 0.58
CA PRO A 211 7.84 5.14 -0.14
C PRO A 211 9.00 5.09 -1.14
N PHE A 212 9.38 6.24 -1.73
CA PHE A 212 10.49 6.32 -2.70
C PHE A 212 11.86 6.61 -2.08
N LYS A 213 11.95 6.72 -0.75
CA LYS A 213 13.20 6.92 0.00
C LYS A 213 13.49 5.71 0.90
N GLY A 214 13.33 4.50 0.36
CA GLY A 214 13.50 3.25 1.11
C GLY A 214 14.88 3.14 1.78
N LEU A 215 15.96 3.58 1.10
CA LEU A 215 17.30 3.58 1.69
C LEU A 215 17.43 4.56 2.88
N ASP A 216 16.74 5.71 2.84
CA ASP A 216 16.72 6.61 4.00
C ASP A 216 15.93 5.99 5.18
N THR A 217 14.94 5.14 4.90
CA THR A 217 14.23 4.32 5.92
C THR A 217 15.17 3.29 6.52
N ILE A 218 15.93 2.56 5.69
CA ILE A 218 16.96 1.63 6.18
C ILE A 218 17.99 2.38 7.02
N LYS A 219 18.49 3.54 6.58
CA LYS A 219 19.45 4.36 7.34
C LYS A 219 18.91 4.85 8.68
N LEU A 220 17.61 5.18 8.75
CA LEU A 220 16.94 5.48 10.02
C LEU A 220 16.91 4.23 10.91
N GLY A 221 16.61 3.08 10.32
CA GLY A 221 16.71 1.76 10.94
C GLY A 221 18.07 1.51 11.56
N PHE A 222 19.15 1.53 10.77
CA PHE A 222 20.51 1.35 11.28
C PHE A 222 20.80 2.25 12.49
N ARG A 223 20.42 3.53 12.44
CA ARG A 223 20.59 4.44 13.59
C ARG A 223 19.78 4.07 14.84
N MET A 224 18.75 3.25 14.74
CA MET A 224 17.99 2.73 15.90
C MET A 224 18.55 1.41 16.45
N PHE A 225 19.27 0.65 15.63
CA PHE A 225 19.74 -0.70 15.95
C PHE A 225 21.27 -0.79 16.13
N GLU A 226 22.02 0.19 15.63
CA GLU A 226 23.49 0.20 15.68
C GLU A 226 23.98 0.22 17.14
N ALA A 227 25.05 -0.54 17.39
CA ALA A 227 25.73 -0.49 18.67
C ALA A 227 26.59 0.78 18.79
N GLU A 228 26.73 1.27 20.02
CA GLU A 228 27.51 2.49 20.33
C GLU A 228 29.01 2.36 20.03
N GLU A 229 29.56 1.14 20.07
CA GLU A 229 31.01 0.91 19.97
C GLU A 229 31.53 0.98 18.54
N ASP A 230 30.81 0.37 17.59
CA ASP A 230 31.26 0.16 16.21
C ASP A 230 30.26 0.60 15.15
N GLY A 231 29.07 1.07 15.54
CA GLY A 231 28.00 1.41 14.59
C GLY A 231 27.44 0.19 13.85
N GLY A 232 27.76 -1.02 14.31
CA GLY A 232 27.38 -2.26 13.66
C GLY A 232 26.00 -2.75 14.12
N VAL A 233 25.30 -3.42 13.20
CA VAL A 233 24.01 -4.06 13.42
C VAL A 233 24.17 -5.58 13.29
N THR A 234 23.55 -6.34 14.19
CA THR A 234 23.62 -7.82 14.19
C THR A 234 22.70 -8.44 13.13
N GLU A 235 22.80 -9.75 12.92
CA GLU A 235 21.92 -10.47 11.99
C GLU A 235 20.45 -10.39 12.39
N GLU A 236 20.15 -10.56 13.68
CA GLU A 236 18.78 -10.51 14.23
C GLU A 236 18.16 -9.12 14.05
N ASP A 237 18.95 -8.08 14.31
CA ASP A 237 18.54 -6.69 14.15
C ASP A 237 18.32 -6.34 12.66
N LEU A 238 19.21 -6.78 11.76
CA LEU A 238 19.06 -6.57 10.32
C LEU A 238 17.84 -7.32 9.76
N SER A 239 17.57 -8.53 10.26
CA SER A 239 16.37 -9.29 9.93
C SER A 239 15.11 -8.51 10.28
N THR A 240 15.05 -7.99 11.51
CA THR A 240 13.92 -7.19 12.00
C THR A 240 13.74 -5.89 11.20
N LEU A 241 14.84 -5.21 10.91
CA LEU A 241 14.83 -4.01 10.08
C LEU A 241 14.28 -4.27 8.67
N LEU A 242 14.77 -5.31 7.99
CA LEU A 242 14.32 -5.63 6.63
C LEU A 242 12.88 -6.14 6.60
N ARG A 243 12.50 -6.97 7.57
CA ARG A 243 11.13 -7.45 7.75
C ARG A 243 10.15 -6.29 7.86
N SER A 244 10.43 -5.34 8.75
CA SER A 244 9.62 -4.12 8.93
C SER A 244 9.63 -3.22 7.71
N THR A 245 10.76 -3.09 7.01
CA THR A 245 10.88 -2.23 5.82
C THR A 245 10.12 -2.80 4.63
N LEU A 246 10.04 -4.13 4.49
CA LEU A 246 9.33 -4.80 3.41
C LEU A 246 7.88 -5.15 3.77
N GLY A 247 7.51 -5.09 5.06
CA GLY A 247 6.21 -5.51 5.56
C GLY A 247 5.96 -7.00 5.41
N LEU A 248 6.98 -7.80 5.72
CA LEU A 248 6.88 -9.26 5.70
C LEU A 248 6.83 -9.78 7.14
N THR A 249 6.34 -11.00 7.34
CA THR A 249 6.34 -11.66 8.65
C THR A 249 7.48 -12.69 8.72
N ASP A 250 7.60 -13.50 7.68
CA ASP A 250 8.69 -14.46 7.52
C ASP A 250 9.72 -13.96 6.49
N LEU A 251 10.96 -13.76 6.92
CA LEU A 251 12.06 -13.28 6.09
C LEU A 251 13.39 -13.91 6.50
N GLU A 252 13.94 -14.77 5.64
CA GLU A 252 15.26 -15.37 5.86
C GLU A 252 16.37 -14.42 5.39
N THR A 253 17.16 -13.89 6.32
CA THR A 253 18.25 -12.95 6.02
C THR A 253 19.65 -13.56 6.08
N SER A 254 19.79 -14.81 6.55
CA SER A 254 21.10 -15.42 6.85
C SER A 254 22.03 -15.52 5.64
N ARG A 255 21.48 -15.84 4.47
CA ARG A 255 22.25 -15.89 3.21
C ARG A 255 22.80 -14.51 2.84
N MET A 256 22.00 -13.47 2.99
CA MET A 256 22.41 -12.09 2.70
C MET A 256 23.44 -11.61 3.73
N PHE A 257 23.21 -11.88 5.02
CA PHE A 257 24.10 -11.50 6.11
C PHE A 257 25.49 -12.11 5.93
N THR A 258 25.56 -13.40 5.59
CA THR A 258 26.84 -14.09 5.33
C THR A 258 27.64 -13.45 4.19
N VAL A 259 26.96 -12.93 3.16
CA VAL A 259 27.62 -12.26 2.02
C VAL A 259 28.11 -10.86 2.41
N LEU A 260 27.33 -10.13 3.21
CA LEU A 260 27.70 -8.82 3.73
C LEU A 260 28.88 -8.93 4.71
N ASP A 261 28.80 -9.86 5.67
CA ASP A 261 29.79 -10.10 6.71
C ASP A 261 30.92 -11.05 6.25
N SER A 262 31.48 -10.78 5.07
CA SER A 262 32.59 -11.57 4.51
C SER A 262 33.86 -11.58 5.37
N ALA A 263 34.00 -10.60 6.27
CA ALA A 263 35.10 -10.49 7.22
C ALA A 263 34.82 -11.18 8.57
N HIS A 264 33.64 -11.80 8.74
CA HIS A 264 33.21 -12.50 9.95
C HIS A 264 33.30 -11.64 11.23
N LYS A 265 32.89 -10.37 11.12
CA LYS A 265 32.78 -9.42 12.23
C LYS A 265 31.58 -9.73 13.12
N GLY A 266 30.57 -10.44 12.59
CA GLY A 266 29.27 -10.67 13.23
C GLY A 266 28.36 -9.44 13.22
N ARG A 267 28.76 -8.35 12.56
CA ARG A 267 28.05 -7.07 12.50
C ARG A 267 28.29 -6.36 11.19
N ILE A 268 27.30 -5.60 10.74
CA ILE A 268 27.29 -4.87 9.47
C ILE A 268 26.98 -3.40 9.74
N THR A 269 27.75 -2.48 9.15
CA THR A 269 27.42 -1.04 9.21
C THR A 269 26.52 -0.61 8.05
N PHE A 270 25.89 0.57 8.16
CA PHE A 270 25.04 1.08 7.08
C PHE A 270 25.82 1.26 5.77
N GLU A 271 27.07 1.70 5.82
CA GLU A 271 27.93 1.90 4.65
C GLU A 271 28.23 0.58 3.92
N GLU A 272 28.41 -0.51 4.66
CA GLU A 272 28.62 -1.85 4.09
C GLU A 272 27.34 -2.35 3.40
N PHE A 273 26.18 -2.12 4.03
CA PHE A 273 24.89 -2.43 3.43
C PHE A 273 24.62 -1.60 2.16
N GLU A 274 24.89 -0.28 2.20
CA GLU A 274 24.70 0.63 1.07
C GLU A 274 25.56 0.21 -0.13
N GLN A 275 26.85 -0.08 0.09
CA GLN A 275 27.74 -0.58 -0.96
C GLN A 275 27.28 -1.92 -1.55
N PHE A 276 26.71 -2.79 -0.74
CA PHE A 276 26.16 -4.05 -1.21
C PHE A 276 24.93 -3.84 -2.09
N VAL A 277 24.01 -2.95 -1.70
CA VAL A 277 22.82 -2.62 -2.50
C VAL A 277 23.20 -2.00 -3.84
N GLU A 278 24.22 -1.13 -3.87
CA GLU A 278 24.75 -0.57 -5.13
C GLU A 278 25.28 -1.65 -6.07
N ARG A 279 25.91 -2.71 -5.53
CA ARG A 279 26.45 -3.83 -6.32
C ARG A 279 25.40 -4.87 -6.67
N CYS A 280 24.33 -4.99 -5.88
CA CYS A 280 23.25 -5.95 -6.07
C CYS A 280 21.87 -5.26 -5.93
N PRO A 281 21.44 -4.47 -6.93
CA PRO A 281 20.16 -3.76 -6.88
C PRO A 281 18.93 -4.68 -6.80
N ASP A 282 19.07 -5.96 -7.12
CA ASP A 282 18.02 -6.99 -7.09
C ASP A 282 18.10 -7.89 -5.82
N PHE A 283 18.78 -7.44 -4.76
CA PHE A 283 19.06 -8.27 -3.59
C PHE A 283 17.80 -8.80 -2.88
N VAL A 284 16.70 -8.04 -2.87
CA VAL A 284 15.43 -8.48 -2.29
C VAL A 284 14.95 -9.75 -2.99
N ASP A 285 14.85 -9.73 -4.31
CA ASP A 285 14.42 -10.90 -5.09
C ASP A 285 15.42 -12.06 -4.93
N ARG A 286 16.73 -11.76 -4.96
CA ARG A 286 17.80 -12.77 -5.00
C ARG A 286 18.07 -13.45 -3.67
N TYR A 287 18.03 -12.72 -2.57
CA TYR A 287 18.44 -13.20 -1.26
C TYR A 287 17.29 -13.31 -0.26
N LEU A 288 16.25 -12.49 -0.39
CA LEU A 288 15.17 -12.42 0.60
C LEU A 288 13.92 -13.18 0.15
N LEU A 289 13.62 -13.21 -1.15
CA LEU A 289 12.42 -13.86 -1.70
C LEU A 289 12.72 -15.19 -2.42
N SER A 290 13.98 -15.44 -2.82
CA SER A 290 14.36 -16.68 -3.53
C SER A 290 14.62 -17.82 -2.56
N SER A 291 13.52 -18.44 -2.11
CA SER A 291 13.50 -19.76 -1.47
C SER A 291 12.74 -20.73 -2.37
N GLY A 292 13.38 -21.25 -3.43
CA GLY A 292 12.74 -22.25 -4.28
C GLY A 292 13.29 -22.61 -5.67
N SER A 293 14.45 -22.12 -6.12
CA SER A 293 15.04 -22.66 -7.37
C SER A 293 16.57 -22.79 -7.30
N SER A 294 17.01 -24.02 -7.13
CA SER A 294 18.37 -24.48 -7.43
C SER A 294 18.78 -24.16 -8.88
N GLN A 295 20.09 -23.98 -9.04
CA GLN A 295 20.90 -23.48 -10.17
C GLN A 295 20.68 -24.10 -11.59
N PRO A 296 21.28 -23.50 -12.64
CA PRO A 296 20.71 -23.45 -13.99
C PRO A 296 21.05 -24.67 -14.85
N SER A 297 20.10 -25.09 -15.68
CA SER A 297 20.32 -25.96 -16.82
C SER A 297 19.28 -25.64 -17.90
N CYS A 298 19.70 -24.98 -18.98
CA CYS A 298 18.96 -25.02 -20.26
C CYS A 298 19.24 -26.38 -20.92
N PRO A 299 18.26 -27.05 -21.58
CA PRO A 299 17.66 -26.51 -22.80
C PRO A 299 16.15 -26.77 -23.07
N VAL A 300 15.53 -25.79 -23.76
CA VAL A 300 14.57 -25.89 -24.89
C VAL A 300 13.08 -26.31 -24.65
N ILE A 301 12.21 -25.29 -24.86
CA ILE A 301 10.86 -25.21 -25.48
C ILE A 301 9.63 -25.84 -24.78
N THR A 302 8.75 -24.95 -24.29
CA THR A 302 7.34 -24.77 -24.75
C THR A 302 6.79 -23.45 -24.18
N PRO A 303 5.97 -22.65 -24.91
CA PRO A 303 5.43 -21.40 -24.38
C PRO A 303 4.36 -21.70 -23.33
N PRO A 304 4.35 -20.98 -22.18
CA PRO A 304 3.29 -21.14 -21.19
C PRO A 304 1.96 -20.57 -21.73
N PRO A 305 0.81 -21.06 -21.24
CA PRO A 305 -0.49 -20.50 -21.60
C PRO A 305 -0.56 -19.04 -21.17
N VAL A 306 -1.27 -18.24 -21.96
CA VAL A 306 -1.45 -16.79 -21.81
C VAL A 306 -1.81 -16.45 -20.36
N SER A 307 -0.83 -15.94 -19.62
CA SER A 307 -1.07 -15.29 -18.33
C SER A 307 -1.78 -13.96 -18.61
N SER A 308 -3.03 -13.85 -18.18
CA SER A 308 -3.68 -12.55 -17.99
C SER A 308 -2.72 -11.65 -17.21
N ASN A 309 -2.46 -10.44 -17.71
CA ASN A 309 -1.53 -9.47 -17.12
C ASN A 309 -1.72 -9.38 -15.60
N GLY A 310 -0.85 -10.08 -14.88
CA GLY A 310 -0.89 -10.21 -13.43
C GLY A 310 -0.44 -8.92 -12.77
N PHE A 311 -1.40 -8.04 -12.50
CA PHE A 311 -1.29 -6.95 -11.53
C PHE A 311 -2.58 -6.90 -10.70
N CYS A 312 -2.76 -7.94 -9.91
CA CYS A 312 -3.46 -8.02 -8.63
C CYS A 312 -3.68 -9.50 -8.33
N THR A 313 -3.02 -10.00 -7.30
CA THR A 313 -3.65 -11.05 -6.50
C THR A 313 -4.97 -10.47 -5.98
N ASP A 314 -6.04 -11.25 -6.14
CA ASP A 314 -7.41 -10.92 -5.73
C ASP A 314 -7.46 -10.30 -4.33
N PHE A 315 -7.80 -9.00 -4.24
CA PHE A 315 -8.09 -8.29 -2.99
C PHE A 315 -9.59 -8.01 -2.86
N SER A 316 -10.43 -8.94 -3.33
CA SER A 316 -11.86 -8.89 -3.02
C SER A 316 -12.07 -9.17 -1.53
N PRO A 317 -12.78 -8.32 -0.78
CA PRO A 317 -13.18 -8.68 0.58
C PRO A 317 -14.12 -9.90 0.53
N HIS A 318 -13.83 -10.92 1.33
CA HIS A 318 -14.79 -12.00 1.57
C HIS A 318 -15.95 -11.44 2.41
N ASP A 319 -17.07 -11.11 1.76
CA ASP A 319 -18.32 -10.82 2.46
C ASP A 319 -18.79 -12.08 3.21
N GLN A 320 -18.60 -12.09 4.53
CA GLN A 320 -19.35 -12.99 5.40
C GLN A 320 -20.81 -12.50 5.44
N GLN A 321 -21.64 -13.11 4.59
CA GLN A 321 -23.09 -12.93 4.65
C GLN A 321 -23.64 -13.45 5.98
N HIS A 322 -23.90 -12.54 6.92
CA HIS A 322 -24.87 -12.80 7.99
C HIS A 322 -26.27 -12.64 7.42
N SER A 323 -26.95 -13.77 7.23
CA SER A 323 -28.34 -13.85 6.83
C SER A 323 -29.26 -13.36 7.96
N HIS A 324 -29.75 -12.12 7.86
CA HIS A 324 -30.94 -11.70 8.57
C HIS A 324 -32.15 -11.81 7.64
N THR A 325 -32.93 -12.87 7.84
CA THR A 325 -34.26 -13.07 7.26
C THR A 325 -35.24 -12.04 7.85
N ASN A 326 -35.65 -11.05 7.06
CA ASN A 326 -36.84 -10.26 7.35
C ASN A 326 -37.96 -10.64 6.38
N ASN A 327 -39.00 -11.25 6.94
CA ASN A 327 -40.26 -11.57 6.29
C ASN A 327 -40.97 -10.28 5.87
N TYR A 328 -41.24 -10.12 4.58
CA TYR A 328 -42.16 -9.11 4.07
C TYR A 328 -43.27 -9.80 3.26
N THR A 329 -44.48 -9.80 3.82
CA THR A 329 -45.71 -10.23 3.15
C THR A 329 -46.21 -9.15 2.19
N PRO A 330 -46.58 -9.47 0.94
CA PRO A 330 -47.12 -8.49 0.00
C PRO A 330 -48.62 -8.29 0.22
N THR A 331 -49.04 -7.05 0.48
CA THR A 331 -50.47 -6.66 0.45
C THR A 331 -50.87 -6.10 -0.91
N ASP A 332 -51.98 -6.65 -1.38
CA ASP A 332 -52.76 -6.46 -2.59
C ASP A 332 -52.75 -5.10 -3.32
N ASN A 333 -52.71 -5.26 -4.65
CA ASN A 333 -53.13 -4.32 -5.68
C ASN A 333 -54.57 -3.81 -5.48
N LYS A 334 -54.75 -2.48 -5.53
CA LYS A 334 -56.00 -1.87 -5.97
C LYS A 334 -55.74 -0.93 -7.15
N LYS A 335 -56.21 -1.38 -8.32
CA LYS A 335 -56.54 -0.53 -9.48
C LYS A 335 -57.63 0.45 -9.09
N VAL A 336 -57.50 1.71 -9.50
CA VAL A 336 -58.62 2.60 -9.80
C VAL A 336 -58.26 3.37 -11.08
N ASN A 337 -59.29 3.52 -11.92
CA ASN A 337 -59.30 3.95 -13.32
C ASN A 337 -58.68 5.32 -13.62
#